data_AF-I5BSL5-F1
#
_entry.id   AF-I5BSL5-F1
#
_cell.length_a   1.000
_cell.length_b   1.000
_cell.length_c   1.000
_cell.angle_alpha   90.00
_cell.angle_beta   90.00
_cell.angle_gamma   90.00
#
_symmetry.space_group_name_H-M   'P 1'
#
loop_
_entity.id
_entity.type
_entity.pdbx_description
1 polymer ?
#
loop_
_entity_poly.entity_id
_entity_poly.type
_entity_poly.pdbx_seq_one_letter_code
_entity_poly.pdbx_strand_id
1 'polypeptide(L)' 'MNALLRQMEATPGSGTCNHGRPTYIELKLTDIERLFGRR' A
#
# COMPACT_ATOMS: atom_id res chain seq x y z
N MET A 1 -8.83 8.03 8.57
CA MET A 1 -8.08 7.00 7.82
C MET A 1 -7.26 6.07 8.72
N ASN A 2 -6.53 6.58 9.74
CA ASN A 2 -5.72 5.75 10.65
C ASN A 2 -6.45 4.52 11.25
N ALA A 3 -7.70 4.68 11.69
CA ALA A 3 -8.47 3.57 12.26
C ALA A 3 -8.61 2.37 11.30
N LEU A 4 -8.92 2.64 10.03
CA LEU A 4 -9.02 1.61 8.98
C LEU A 4 -7.66 0.93 8.74
N LEU A 5 -6.58 1.72 8.67
CA LEU A 5 -5.24 1.17 8.40
C LEU A 5 -4.74 0.28 9.55
N ARG A 6 -4.99 0.66 10.81
CA ARG A 6 -4.70 -0.18 11.98
C ARG A 6 -5.50 -1.49 11.97
N GLN A 7 -6.74 -1.45 11.51
CA GLN A 7 -7.53 -2.67 11.32
C GLN A 7 -6.94 -3.57 10.22
N MET A 8 -6.48 -2.99 9.10
CA MET A 8 -5.85 -3.75 8.01
C MET A 8 -4.57 -4.46 8.46
N GLU A 9 -3.75 -3.84 9.32
CA GLU A 9 -2.55 -4.44 9.90
C GLU A 9 -2.85 -5.71 10.71
N ALA A 10 -3.96 -5.72 11.46
CA ALA A 10 -4.38 -6.87 12.27
C ALA A 10 -5.22 -7.91 11.48
N THR A 11 -5.58 -7.63 10.23
CA THR A 11 -6.45 -8.49 9.42
C THR A 11 -5.63 -9.38 8.49
N PRO A 12 -5.63 -10.72 8.68
CA PRO A 12 -4.97 -11.64 7.76
C PRO A 12 -5.50 -11.50 6.33
N GLY A 13 -4.61 -11.51 5.33
CA GLY A 13 -5.01 -11.42 3.92
C GLY A 13 -5.52 -10.05 3.48
N SER A 14 -5.35 -8.99 4.29
CA SER A 14 -5.81 -7.63 3.97
C SER A 14 -5.23 -7.04 2.68
N GLY A 15 -4.14 -7.60 2.15
CA GLY A 15 -3.51 -7.19 0.90
C GLY A 15 -4.31 -7.51 -0.38
N THR A 16 -5.36 -8.34 -0.30
CA THR A 16 -6.13 -8.77 -1.46
C THR A 16 -7.63 -8.70 -1.16
N CYS A 17 -8.42 -8.18 -2.10
CA CYS A 17 -9.87 -8.20 -1.98
C CYS A 17 -10.44 -9.58 -2.38
N ASN A 18 -11.72 -9.82 -2.12
CA ASN A 18 -12.40 -11.09 -2.42
C ASN A 18 -12.37 -11.52 -3.90
N HIS A 19 -11.99 -10.62 -4.81
CA HIS A 19 -11.86 -10.88 -6.25
C HIS A 19 -10.40 -11.01 -6.71
N GLY A 20 -9.44 -11.07 -5.79
CA GLY A 20 -8.02 -11.17 -6.12
C GLY A 20 -7.32 -9.86 -6.45
N ARG A 21 -7.99 -8.70 -6.36
CA ARG A 21 -7.34 -7.39 -6.62
C ARG A 21 -6.53 -6.95 -5.39
N PRO A 22 -5.32 -6.38 -5.57
CA PRO A 22 -4.58 -5.80 -4.46
C PRO A 22 -5.36 -4.65 -3.83
N THR A 23 -5.32 -4.53 -2.51
CA THR A 23 -5.99 -3.46 -1.75
C THR A 23 -5.10 -2.25 -1.52
N TYR A 24 -3.77 -2.41 -1.68
CA TYR A 24 -2.78 -1.34 -1.66
C TYR A 24 -1.62 -1.67 -2.59
N ILE A 25 -0.83 -0.66 -2.92
CA ILE A 25 0.48 -0.80 -3.56
C ILE A 25 1.52 -0.09 -2.70
N GLU A 26 2.75 -0.57 -2.72
CA GLU A 26 3.88 0.08 -2.07
C GLU A 26 4.75 0.76 -3.13
N LEU A 27 5.09 2.02 -2.90
CA LEU A 27 6.06 2.77 -3.69
C LEU A 27 7.23 3.14 -2.78
N LYS A 28 8.44 2.73 -3.16
CA LYS A 28 9.65 3.11 -2.41
C LYS A 28 9.94 4.59 -2.64
N LEU A 29 10.57 5.23 -1.65
CA LEU A 29 10.96 6.63 -1.76
C LEU A 29 11.87 6.87 -2.98
N THR A 30 12.81 5.97 -3.26
CA THR A 30 13.68 6.02 -4.44
C THR A 30 12.93 5.93 -5.77
N ASP A 31 11.81 5.22 -5.79
CA ASP A 31 10.99 5.10 -6.99
C ASP A 31 10.19 6.38 -7.22
N ILE A 32 9.68 6.98 -6.14
CA ILE A 32 9.05 8.31 -6.16
C ILE A 32 10.06 9.36 -6.63
N GLU A 33 11.27 9.39 -6.06
CA GLU A 33 12.34 10.30 -6.46
C GLU A 33 12.63 10.22 -7.97
N ARG A 34 12.76 9.00 -8.51
CA ARG A 34 12.96 8.76 -9.94
C ARG A 34 11.81 9.31 -10.79
N LEU A 35 10.56 9.14 -10.37
CA LEU A 35 9.38 9.64 -11.10
C LEU A 35 9.37 11.16 -11.24
N PHE A 36 9.95 11.87 -10.27
CA PHE A 36 10.01 13.33 -10.27
C PHE A 36 11.39 13.89 -10.66
N GLY A 37 12.31 13.04 -11.14
CA GLY A 37 13.67 13.47 -11.52
C GLY A 37 14.49 14.01 -10.35
N ARG A 38 14.19 13.60 -9.11
CA ARG A 38 14.90 13.99 -7.89
C ARG A 38 15.97 12.95 -7.57
N ARG A 39 17.12 13.41 -7.08
CA ARG A 39 18.23 12.61 -6.57
C ARG A 39 18.71 13.20 -5.24
#